data_AF-A0A9E5IHG9-F1
#
_entry.id   AF-A0A9E5IHG9-F1
#
_cell.length_a   1.000
_cell.length_b   1.000
_cell.length_c   1.000
_cell.angle_alpha   90.00
_cell.angle_beta   90.00
_cell.angle_gamma   90.00
#
_symmetry.space_group_name_H-M   'P 1'
#
loop_
_entity.id
_entity.type
_entity.pdbx_description
1 polymer ?
#
loop_
_entity_poly.entity_id
_entity_poly.type
_entity_poly.pdbx_seq_one_letter_code
_entity_poly.pdbx_strand_id
1 'polypeptide(L)'
;MGSKSRLTGFRRPDGSMGIRNHVIILPVDDLSNAAAEAVAKVVPGTLALPHAFGRLQFGEDLELTFRTLIGTGLNANVAAVVVIGIEPKWTERVASGIAKSGKPVATFSIEGKGDLQVIADASRAAQIFLQDASEIMREPATEGDLIMSIKCGESDTTSGLGSCPTTSQAVDRWVAAGGTVFFGETSELTGGEHLIAERCIDDACRRAFQDTYDNYIKVIESTGANLLGSQPTQGNIAGGLTTIEEKALGNIAKTGSVPVVGVLKPAEAPDRKKQGLYFMDTSSAAAECVTLMAAAGAVIHLFPTGQGNVIGNPIEPVLKLTANKKTAASM
;
A
#
# COMPACT_ATOMS: atom_id res chain seq x y z
N MET A 1 13.41 34.40 6.96
CA MET A 1 12.39 33.34 6.77
C MET A 1 12.85 32.46 5.62
N GLY A 2 13.41 31.29 5.91
CA GLY A 2 13.89 30.38 4.86
C GLY A 2 12.74 29.97 3.94
N SER A 3 12.99 29.93 2.63
CA SER A 3 12.05 29.41 1.63
C SER A 3 11.52 28.06 2.11
N LYS A 4 10.24 27.98 2.52
CA LYS A 4 9.56 26.69 2.74
C LYS A 4 9.78 25.86 1.48
N SER A 5 10.52 24.76 1.56
CA SER A 5 10.64 23.86 0.41
C SER A 5 9.23 23.41 0.05
N ARG A 6 8.77 23.74 -1.15
CA ARG A 6 7.44 23.36 -1.61
C ARG A 6 7.45 21.88 -1.97
N LEU A 7 6.49 21.11 -1.46
CA LEU A 7 6.25 19.76 -1.95
C LEU A 7 5.94 19.83 -3.45
N THR A 8 6.46 18.89 -4.21
CA THR A 8 6.19 18.77 -5.64
C THR A 8 5.91 17.32 -6.03
N GLY A 9 5.08 17.12 -7.03
CA GLY A 9 4.67 15.81 -7.51
C GLY A 9 4.16 15.85 -8.95
N PHE A 10 3.62 14.73 -9.42
CA PHE A 10 3.04 14.59 -10.74
C PHE A 10 1.52 14.50 -10.61
N ARG A 11 0.81 15.53 -11.08
CA ARG A 11 -0.65 15.53 -11.07
C ARG A 11 -1.17 14.63 -12.18
N ARG A 12 -2.16 13.81 -11.86
CA ARG A 12 -2.81 12.86 -12.80
C ARG A 12 -4.12 13.45 -13.33
N PRO A 13 -4.66 12.92 -14.44
CA PRO A 13 -5.89 13.44 -15.04
C PRO A 13 -7.10 13.42 -14.08
N ASP A 14 -7.15 12.47 -13.15
CA ASP A 14 -8.16 12.38 -12.09
C ASP A 14 -7.92 13.34 -10.90
N GLY A 15 -6.94 14.22 -10.99
CA GLY A 15 -6.55 15.19 -9.97
C GLY A 15 -5.66 14.64 -8.85
N SER A 16 -5.42 13.32 -8.78
CA SER A 16 -4.53 12.75 -7.76
C SER A 16 -3.07 13.17 -7.97
N MET A 17 -2.27 13.16 -6.91
CA MET A 17 -0.87 13.58 -6.95
C MET A 17 0.06 12.44 -6.56
N GLY A 18 0.97 12.08 -7.46
CA GLY A 18 2.04 11.11 -7.22
C GLY A 18 3.37 11.79 -6.91
N ILE A 19 4.27 11.09 -6.23
CA ILE A 19 5.66 11.53 -6.03
C ILE A 19 6.66 10.76 -6.92
N ARG A 20 6.19 9.72 -7.61
CA ARG A 20 6.89 8.99 -8.67
C ARG A 20 6.13 9.07 -9.99
N ASN A 21 6.76 8.61 -11.06
CA ASN A 21 6.24 8.69 -12.42
C ASN A 21 6.51 7.40 -13.20
N HIS A 22 6.00 6.29 -12.67
CA HIS A 22 6.26 4.96 -13.21
C HIS A 22 5.39 4.66 -14.44
N VAL A 23 5.99 4.03 -15.45
CA VAL A 23 5.27 3.26 -16.46
C VAL A 23 5.41 1.80 -16.09
N ILE A 24 4.30 1.13 -15.80
CA ILE A 24 4.32 -0.25 -15.31
C ILE A 24 3.85 -1.24 -16.37
N ILE A 25 4.42 -2.43 -16.33
CA ILE A 25 3.94 -3.60 -17.07
C ILE A 25 3.28 -4.52 -16.05
N LEU A 26 1.95 -4.56 -16.08
CA LEU A 26 1.12 -5.23 -15.08
C LEU A 26 0.61 -6.57 -15.64
N PRO A 27 1.20 -7.71 -15.24
CA PRO A 27 0.60 -9.00 -15.50
C PRO A 27 -0.72 -9.13 -14.71
N VAL A 28 -1.72 -9.76 -15.32
CA VAL A 28 -3.02 -10.05 -14.66
C VAL A 28 -2.95 -11.36 -13.88
N ASP A 29 -2.07 -12.26 -14.31
CA ASP A 29 -1.91 -13.61 -13.83
C ASP A 29 -0.43 -14.02 -13.87
N ASP A 30 -0.09 -15.05 -13.11
CA ASP A 30 1.26 -15.57 -13.00
C ASP A 30 1.83 -16.14 -14.31
N LEU A 31 0.98 -16.58 -15.26
CA LEU A 31 1.42 -17.01 -16.60
C LEU A 31 1.93 -15.86 -17.45
N SER A 32 1.41 -14.65 -17.21
CA SER A 32 1.75 -13.44 -17.96
C SER A 32 3.01 -12.75 -17.45
N ASN A 33 3.56 -13.19 -16.30
CA ASN A 33 4.77 -12.61 -15.69
C ASN A 33 5.96 -12.60 -16.65
N ALA A 34 6.23 -13.71 -17.35
CA ALA A 34 7.39 -13.81 -18.24
C ALA A 34 7.32 -12.80 -19.40
N ALA A 35 6.14 -12.59 -19.97
CA ALA A 35 5.92 -11.58 -20.99
C ALA A 35 6.10 -10.16 -20.43
N ALA A 36 5.56 -9.88 -19.24
CA ALA A 36 5.71 -8.58 -18.58
C ALA A 36 7.18 -8.23 -18.29
N GLU A 37 7.93 -9.18 -17.74
CA GLU A 37 9.37 -9.02 -17.47
C GLU A 37 10.18 -8.87 -18.76
N ALA A 38 9.83 -9.59 -19.83
CA ALA A 38 10.49 -9.47 -21.12
C ALA A 38 10.29 -8.07 -21.72
N VAL A 39 9.08 -7.51 -21.65
CA VAL A 39 8.81 -6.12 -22.09
C VAL A 39 9.66 -5.12 -21.30
N ALA A 40 9.75 -5.26 -19.97
CA ALA A 40 10.57 -4.36 -19.17
C ALA A 40 12.08 -4.45 -19.47
N LYS A 41 12.57 -5.61 -19.93
CA LYS A 41 13.94 -5.78 -20.42
C LYS A 41 14.15 -5.11 -21.79
N VAL A 42 13.16 -5.15 -22.67
CA VAL A 42 13.20 -4.53 -24.01
C VAL A 42 13.08 -3.00 -23.91
N VAL A 43 12.31 -2.49 -22.95
CA VAL A 43 12.09 -1.05 -22.72
C VAL A 43 12.58 -0.65 -21.32
N PRO A 44 13.90 -0.45 -21.14
CA PRO A 44 14.46 0.00 -19.87
C PRO A 44 13.83 1.30 -19.38
N GLY A 45 13.50 1.38 -18.09
CA GLY A 45 12.80 2.52 -17.48
C GLY A 45 11.32 2.25 -17.19
N THR A 46 10.76 1.19 -17.77
CA THR A 46 9.48 0.61 -17.32
C THR A 46 9.68 -0.38 -16.18
N LEU A 47 8.61 -0.70 -15.45
CA LEU A 47 8.64 -1.57 -14.28
C LEU A 47 7.64 -2.72 -14.41
N ALA A 48 8.14 -3.94 -14.57
CA ALA A 48 7.30 -5.14 -14.49
C ALA A 48 6.94 -5.47 -13.04
N LEU A 49 5.69 -5.88 -12.80
CA LEU A 49 5.16 -6.19 -11.47
C LEU A 49 4.67 -7.64 -11.38
N PRO A 50 5.58 -8.63 -11.40
CA PRO A 50 5.20 -10.03 -11.35
C PRO A 50 4.57 -10.41 -10.00
N HIS A 51 3.60 -11.33 -10.03
CA HIS A 51 2.98 -11.88 -8.82
C HIS A 51 2.55 -13.35 -9.02
N ALA A 52 2.30 -14.07 -7.93
CA ALA A 52 1.96 -15.50 -7.95
C ALA A 52 0.44 -15.79 -8.03
N PHE A 53 -0.36 -14.77 -8.31
CA PHE A 53 -1.83 -14.82 -8.20
C PHE A 53 -2.50 -14.56 -9.56
N GLY A 54 -3.82 -14.42 -9.59
CA GLY A 54 -4.58 -14.20 -10.83
C GLY A 54 -5.03 -15.49 -11.51
N ARG A 55 -5.01 -16.61 -10.78
CA ARG A 55 -5.63 -17.88 -11.15
C ARG A 55 -6.21 -18.58 -9.92
N LEU A 56 -7.36 -19.21 -10.10
CA LEU A 56 -8.06 -20.04 -9.11
C LEU A 56 -8.53 -19.32 -7.83
N GLN A 57 -8.48 -17.99 -7.76
CA GLN A 57 -9.24 -17.23 -6.76
C GLN A 57 -10.74 -17.26 -7.09
N PHE A 58 -11.59 -17.19 -6.07
CA PHE A 58 -13.04 -17.17 -6.19
C PHE A 58 -13.69 -16.27 -5.13
N GLY A 59 -14.90 -15.78 -5.39
CA GLY A 59 -15.63 -14.93 -4.45
C GLY A 59 -14.87 -13.64 -4.10
N GLU A 60 -14.86 -13.26 -2.83
CA GLU A 60 -14.21 -12.02 -2.36
C GLU A 60 -12.69 -12.02 -2.60
N ASP A 61 -12.03 -13.18 -2.59
CA ASP A 61 -10.58 -13.27 -2.85
C ASP A 61 -10.24 -12.89 -4.31
N LEU A 62 -11.10 -13.29 -5.25
CA LEU A 62 -10.98 -12.88 -6.66
C LEU A 62 -11.25 -11.39 -6.82
N GLU A 63 -12.25 -10.85 -6.12
CA GLU A 63 -12.57 -9.43 -6.15
C GLU A 63 -11.47 -8.57 -5.51
N LEU A 64 -10.84 -9.05 -4.43
CA LEU A 64 -9.66 -8.44 -3.84
C LEU A 64 -8.47 -8.45 -4.80
N THR A 65 -8.25 -9.56 -5.52
CA THR A 65 -7.22 -9.63 -6.56
C THR A 65 -7.42 -8.55 -7.62
N PHE A 66 -8.64 -8.43 -8.17
CA PHE A 66 -8.94 -7.37 -9.14
C PHE A 66 -8.82 -5.96 -8.54
N ARG A 67 -9.29 -5.74 -7.32
CA ARG A 67 -9.19 -4.45 -6.63
C ARG A 67 -7.73 -4.06 -6.43
N THR A 68 -6.86 -5.01 -6.09
CA THR A 68 -5.43 -4.78 -5.89
C THR A 68 -4.71 -4.46 -7.20
N LEU A 69 -4.97 -5.22 -8.27
CA LEU A 69 -4.37 -4.95 -9.60
C LEU A 69 -4.85 -3.60 -10.18
N ILE A 70 -6.15 -3.34 -10.12
CA ILE A 70 -6.74 -2.08 -10.59
C ILE A 70 -6.20 -0.91 -9.74
N GLY A 71 -6.21 -1.06 -8.41
CA GLY A 71 -5.69 -0.06 -7.47
C GLY A 71 -4.21 0.27 -7.71
N THR A 72 -3.40 -0.75 -7.99
CA THR A 72 -1.98 -0.60 -8.35
C THR A 72 -1.80 0.30 -9.58
N GLY A 73 -2.59 0.09 -10.64
CA GLY A 73 -2.57 0.98 -11.81
C GLY A 73 -3.18 2.37 -11.56
N LEU A 74 -4.16 2.47 -10.65
CA LEU A 74 -4.76 3.74 -10.24
C LEU A 74 -3.85 4.59 -9.36
N ASN A 75 -2.90 4.00 -8.63
CA ASN A 75 -1.98 4.72 -7.76
C ASN A 75 -1.30 5.90 -8.46
N ALA A 76 -1.27 7.08 -7.83
CA ALA A 76 -0.79 8.31 -8.47
C ALA A 76 0.73 8.28 -8.79
N ASN A 77 1.52 7.40 -8.19
CA ASN A 77 2.91 7.13 -8.60
C ASN A 77 3.03 6.46 -9.97
N VAL A 78 1.94 5.94 -10.52
CA VAL A 78 1.85 5.33 -11.86
C VAL A 78 1.28 6.34 -12.86
N ALA A 79 2.02 6.57 -13.94
CA ALA A 79 1.66 7.47 -15.04
C ALA A 79 0.86 6.76 -16.13
N ALA A 80 1.26 5.54 -16.50
CA ALA A 80 0.65 4.72 -17.54
C ALA A 80 0.86 3.22 -17.28
N VAL A 81 0.00 2.39 -17.87
CA VAL A 81 -0.02 0.94 -17.61
C VAL A 81 -0.11 0.14 -18.91
N VAL A 82 0.76 -0.83 -19.08
CA VAL A 82 0.58 -1.92 -20.06
C VAL A 82 0.08 -3.15 -19.30
N VAL A 83 -1.15 -3.58 -19.57
CA VAL A 83 -1.77 -4.75 -18.93
C VAL A 83 -1.59 -5.95 -19.84
N ILE A 84 -1.01 -7.04 -19.31
CA ILE A 84 -0.79 -8.29 -20.03
C ILE A 84 -1.50 -9.42 -19.27
N GLY A 85 -2.41 -10.13 -19.92
CA GLY A 85 -3.04 -11.32 -19.33
C GLY A 85 -2.98 -12.52 -20.26
N ILE A 86 -3.32 -13.69 -19.74
CA ILE A 86 -3.42 -14.90 -20.57
C ILE A 86 -4.57 -14.76 -21.58
N GLU A 87 -5.70 -14.19 -21.15
CA GLU A 87 -6.94 -14.10 -21.91
C GLU A 87 -7.57 -12.69 -21.83
N PRO A 88 -8.39 -12.27 -22.81
CA PRO A 88 -8.83 -10.88 -22.95
C PRO A 88 -9.82 -10.39 -21.89
N LYS A 89 -10.69 -11.23 -21.34
CA LYS A 89 -11.79 -10.79 -20.46
C LYS A 89 -11.27 -10.16 -19.16
N TRP A 90 -10.33 -10.81 -18.48
CA TRP A 90 -9.73 -10.32 -17.23
C TRP A 90 -8.71 -9.21 -17.51
N THR A 91 -7.99 -9.30 -18.63
CA THR A 91 -7.13 -8.21 -19.13
C THR A 91 -7.93 -6.92 -19.28
N GLU A 92 -9.07 -6.97 -19.97
CA GLU A 92 -9.94 -5.82 -20.19
C GLU A 92 -10.64 -5.36 -18.90
N ARG A 93 -10.98 -6.28 -17.98
CA ARG A 93 -11.54 -5.92 -16.67
C ARG A 93 -10.56 -5.04 -15.88
N VAL A 94 -9.29 -5.44 -15.80
CA VAL A 94 -8.24 -4.67 -15.09
C VAL A 94 -8.00 -3.35 -15.80
N ALA A 95 -7.79 -3.37 -17.11
CA ALA A 95 -7.50 -2.18 -17.89
C ALA A 95 -8.63 -1.14 -17.85
N SER A 96 -9.88 -1.57 -18.00
CA SER A 96 -11.06 -0.71 -17.90
C SER A 96 -11.21 -0.10 -16.51
N GLY A 97 -10.83 -0.83 -15.46
CA GLY A 97 -10.78 -0.32 -14.09
C GLY A 97 -9.79 0.84 -13.95
N ILE A 98 -8.60 0.68 -14.50
CA ILE A 98 -7.51 1.68 -14.44
C ILE A 98 -7.84 2.90 -15.30
N ALA A 99 -8.39 2.69 -16.51
CA ALA A 99 -8.70 3.74 -17.48
C ALA A 99 -9.71 4.78 -16.96
N LYS A 100 -10.50 4.45 -15.93
CA LYS A 100 -11.40 5.41 -15.24
C LYS A 100 -10.66 6.63 -14.65
N SER A 101 -9.36 6.51 -14.37
CA SER A 101 -8.53 7.64 -13.92
C SER A 101 -8.11 8.59 -15.06
N GLY A 102 -8.43 8.26 -16.31
CA GLY A 102 -7.97 8.99 -17.50
C GLY A 102 -6.49 8.74 -17.86
N LYS A 103 -5.78 7.86 -17.15
CA LYS A 103 -4.41 7.48 -17.48
C LYS A 103 -4.36 6.64 -18.77
N PRO A 104 -3.27 6.71 -19.55
CA PRO A 104 -3.04 5.80 -20.67
C PRO A 104 -2.94 4.35 -20.21
N VAL A 105 -3.69 3.46 -20.87
CA VAL A 105 -3.66 2.02 -20.63
C VAL A 105 -3.66 1.28 -21.96
N ALA A 106 -2.79 0.27 -22.11
CA ALA A 106 -2.76 -0.62 -23.27
C ALA A 106 -2.97 -2.08 -22.82
N THR A 107 -3.67 -2.89 -23.62
CA THR A 107 -4.00 -4.28 -23.30
C THR A 107 -3.41 -5.26 -24.29
N PHE A 108 -2.88 -6.36 -23.76
CA PHE A 108 -2.39 -7.47 -24.57
C PHE A 108 -2.77 -8.80 -23.93
N SER A 109 -3.14 -9.78 -24.75
CA SER A 109 -3.46 -11.13 -24.30
C SER A 109 -2.62 -12.16 -25.04
N ILE A 110 -2.12 -13.15 -24.30
CA ILE A 110 -1.16 -14.13 -24.81
C ILE A 110 -1.82 -15.22 -25.66
N GLU A 111 -2.98 -15.71 -25.23
CA GLU A 111 -3.69 -16.78 -25.92
C GLU A 111 -4.02 -16.40 -27.38
N GLY A 112 -3.72 -17.31 -28.31
CA GLY A 112 -3.91 -17.11 -29.75
C GLY A 112 -2.87 -16.24 -30.45
N LYS A 113 -1.95 -15.59 -29.72
CA LYS A 113 -0.87 -14.76 -30.30
C LYS A 113 0.53 -15.28 -29.98
N GLY A 114 0.71 -15.90 -28.81
CA GLY A 114 1.99 -16.35 -28.29
C GLY A 114 2.87 -15.21 -27.76
N ASP A 115 3.82 -15.57 -26.89
CA ASP A 115 4.60 -14.62 -26.10
C ASP A 115 5.41 -13.64 -26.97
N LEU A 116 6.09 -14.13 -28.02
CA LEU A 116 7.00 -13.29 -28.82
C LEU A 116 6.27 -12.12 -29.50
N GLN A 117 5.09 -12.38 -30.05
CA GLN A 117 4.29 -11.34 -30.70
C GLN A 117 3.77 -10.34 -29.67
N VAL A 118 3.27 -10.83 -28.54
CA VAL A 118 2.76 -10.00 -27.43
C VAL A 118 3.85 -9.12 -26.86
N ILE A 119 5.05 -9.66 -26.62
CA ILE A 119 6.20 -8.91 -26.13
C ILE A 119 6.56 -7.80 -27.12
N ALA A 120 6.59 -8.09 -28.42
CA ALA A 120 6.89 -7.08 -29.43
C ALA A 120 5.85 -5.94 -29.45
N ASP A 121 4.56 -6.28 -29.44
CA ASP A 121 3.49 -5.29 -29.50
C ASP A 121 3.39 -4.46 -28.21
N ALA A 122 3.48 -5.12 -27.05
CA ALA A 122 3.48 -4.48 -25.74
C ALA A 122 4.70 -3.57 -25.55
N SER A 123 5.87 -3.94 -26.09
CA SER A 123 7.07 -3.10 -26.04
C SER A 123 6.89 -1.79 -26.82
N ARG A 124 6.18 -1.80 -27.96
CA ARG A 124 5.90 -0.55 -28.72
C ARG A 124 5.00 0.38 -27.91
N ALA A 125 3.97 -0.15 -27.26
CA ALA A 125 3.11 0.66 -26.37
C ALA A 125 3.88 1.19 -25.16
N ALA A 126 4.67 0.34 -24.51
CA ALA A 126 5.51 0.71 -23.37
C ALA A 126 6.51 1.82 -23.71
N GLN A 127 7.13 1.78 -24.89
CA GLN A 127 8.04 2.82 -25.37
C GLN A 127 7.34 4.18 -25.50
N ILE A 128 6.16 4.21 -26.12
CA ILE A 128 5.36 5.45 -26.28
C ILE A 128 4.99 6.00 -24.91
N PHE A 129 4.45 5.16 -24.02
CA PHE A 129 4.09 5.58 -22.67
C PHE A 129 5.28 6.10 -21.85
N LEU A 130 6.45 5.48 -22.00
CA LEU A 130 7.66 5.94 -21.31
C LEU A 130 8.12 7.31 -21.83
N GLN A 131 8.04 7.52 -23.14
CA GLN A 131 8.34 8.81 -23.75
C GLN A 131 7.37 9.89 -23.23
N ASP A 132 6.06 9.65 -23.33
CA ASP A 132 5.03 10.58 -22.87
C ASP A 132 5.17 10.89 -21.37
N ALA A 133 5.42 9.86 -20.54
CA ALA A 133 5.62 10.04 -19.11
C ALA A 133 6.84 10.92 -18.82
N SER A 134 7.93 10.81 -19.60
CA SER A 134 9.16 11.58 -19.42
C SER A 134 8.99 13.09 -19.63
N GLU A 135 7.93 13.50 -20.35
CA GLU A 135 7.60 14.90 -20.61
C GLU A 135 6.76 15.53 -19.49
N ILE A 136 6.23 14.72 -18.57
CA ILE A 136 5.40 15.22 -17.46
C ILE A 136 6.29 15.91 -16.43
N MET A 137 6.05 17.21 -16.22
CA MET A 137 6.79 18.02 -15.25
C MET A 137 6.14 17.95 -13.86
N ARG A 138 6.98 18.10 -12.83
CA ARG A 138 6.50 18.20 -11.45
C ARG A 138 5.79 19.52 -11.20
N GLU A 139 4.65 19.47 -10.51
CA GLU A 139 3.86 20.61 -10.08
C GLU A 139 3.92 20.78 -8.56
N PRO A 140 3.67 22.00 -8.02
CA PRO A 140 3.47 22.20 -6.59
C PRO A 140 2.36 21.30 -6.04
N ALA A 141 2.63 20.68 -4.90
CA ALA A 141 1.69 19.84 -4.15
C ALA A 141 1.45 20.42 -2.75
N THR A 142 0.29 20.12 -2.20
CA THR A 142 -0.07 20.33 -0.80
C THR A 142 -0.17 19.00 -0.07
N GLU A 143 -0.16 19.02 1.26
CA GLU A 143 -0.31 17.82 2.09
C GLU A 143 -1.63 17.09 1.79
N GLY A 144 -2.70 17.82 1.49
CA GLY A 144 -3.99 17.27 1.10
C GLY A 144 -4.06 16.60 -0.28
N ASP A 145 -3.05 16.84 -1.13
CA ASP A 145 -2.93 16.15 -2.42
C ASP A 145 -2.35 14.73 -2.28
N LEU A 146 -1.66 14.45 -1.15
CA LEU A 146 -0.81 13.29 -0.98
C LEU A 146 -1.34 12.37 0.14
N ILE A 147 -1.43 11.09 -0.19
CA ILE A 147 -1.90 10.05 0.74
C ILE A 147 -0.68 9.29 1.26
N MET A 148 -0.55 9.22 2.59
CA MET A 148 0.49 8.42 3.23
C MET A 148 -0.11 7.14 3.81
N SER A 149 0.74 6.15 4.01
CA SER A 149 0.38 4.96 4.78
C SER A 149 1.45 4.62 5.80
N ILE A 150 1.07 3.93 6.88
CA ILE A 150 1.97 3.58 7.97
C ILE A 150 1.76 2.13 8.41
N LYS A 151 2.86 1.43 8.66
CA LYS A 151 2.89 0.10 9.29
C LYS A 151 4.20 -0.04 10.06
N CYS A 152 4.21 -0.81 11.15
CA CYS A 152 5.47 -1.20 11.81
C CYS A 152 5.97 -2.59 11.37
N GLY A 153 7.23 -2.91 11.60
CA GLY A 153 7.73 -4.27 11.34
C GLY A 153 9.03 -4.57 12.05
N GLU A 154 9.18 -5.82 12.48
CA GLU A 154 10.32 -6.26 13.30
C GLU A 154 10.60 -5.29 14.46
N SER A 155 9.51 -4.92 15.15
CA SER A 155 9.54 -4.01 16.29
C SER A 155 10.43 -4.55 17.42
N ASP A 156 11.07 -3.62 18.11
CA ASP A 156 11.86 -3.81 19.33
C ASP A 156 11.41 -2.77 20.39
N THR A 157 12.02 -2.77 21.57
CA THR A 157 11.71 -1.78 22.61
C THR A 157 11.88 -0.33 22.13
N THR A 158 12.89 -0.04 21.29
CA THR A 158 13.14 1.33 20.80
C THR A 158 12.07 1.81 19.83
N SER A 159 11.35 0.89 19.20
CA SER A 159 10.25 1.21 18.28
C SER A 159 9.14 1.95 19.02
N GLY A 160 8.72 1.45 20.18
CA GLY A 160 7.71 2.10 21.03
C GLY A 160 8.20 3.39 21.70
N LEU A 161 9.52 3.54 21.91
CA LEU A 161 10.11 4.70 22.59
C LEU A 161 10.51 5.85 21.65
N GLY A 162 10.77 5.56 20.37
CA GLY A 162 11.32 6.55 19.44
C GLY A 162 10.68 6.54 18.06
N SER A 163 10.72 5.41 17.35
CA SER A 163 10.23 5.35 15.95
C SER A 163 8.73 5.61 15.85
N CYS A 164 7.91 4.90 16.65
CA CYS A 164 6.46 5.07 16.66
C CYS A 164 6.04 6.47 17.15
N PRO A 165 6.59 7.02 18.25
CA PRO A 165 6.33 8.41 18.64
C PRO A 165 6.71 9.44 17.56
N THR A 166 7.80 9.20 16.83
CA THR A 166 8.20 10.08 15.71
C THR A 166 7.18 10.01 14.57
N THR A 167 6.74 8.81 14.20
CA THR A 167 5.68 8.61 13.19
C THR A 167 4.36 9.24 13.65
N SER A 168 4.00 9.10 14.92
CA SER A 168 2.82 9.73 15.55
C SER A 168 2.78 11.24 15.30
N GLN A 169 3.91 11.92 15.54
CA GLN A 169 4.04 13.37 15.28
C GLN A 169 3.92 13.72 13.80
N ALA A 170 4.42 12.86 12.90
CA ALA A 170 4.26 13.06 11.46
C ALA A 170 2.79 12.90 11.04
N VAL A 171 2.09 11.88 11.56
CA VAL A 171 0.67 11.63 11.29
C VAL A 171 -0.19 12.82 11.73
N ASP A 172 -0.03 13.27 12.98
CA ASP A 172 -0.83 14.37 13.53
C ASP A 172 -0.64 15.66 12.73
N ARG A 173 0.61 15.98 12.36
CA ARG A 173 0.92 17.18 11.55
C ARG A 173 0.38 17.06 10.13
N TRP A 174 0.45 15.87 9.53
CA TRP A 174 -0.02 15.65 8.17
C TRP A 174 -1.54 15.76 8.09
N VAL A 175 -2.25 15.10 9.00
CA VAL A 175 -3.70 15.17 9.08
C VAL A 175 -4.17 16.59 9.42
N ALA A 176 -3.49 17.29 10.33
CA ALA A 176 -3.79 18.70 10.63
C ALA A 176 -3.59 19.64 9.42
N ALA A 177 -2.72 19.27 8.48
CA ALA A 177 -2.51 19.99 7.22
C ALA A 177 -3.50 19.57 6.10
N GLY A 178 -4.52 18.75 6.41
CA GLY A 178 -5.50 18.25 5.45
C GLY A 178 -5.05 16.99 4.71
N GLY A 179 -3.98 16.34 5.13
CA GLY A 179 -3.52 15.10 4.52
C GLY A 179 -4.36 13.87 4.93
N THR A 180 -4.20 12.78 4.17
CA THR A 180 -4.81 11.48 4.48
C THR A 180 -3.74 10.47 4.85
N VAL A 181 -4.00 9.67 5.89
CA VAL A 181 -3.09 8.60 6.36
C VAL A 181 -3.84 7.29 6.55
N PHE A 182 -3.29 6.18 6.05
CA PHE A 182 -3.78 4.83 6.34
C PHE A 182 -2.95 4.15 7.43
N PHE A 183 -3.62 3.45 8.32
CA PHE A 183 -2.99 2.43 9.17
C PHE A 183 -3.82 1.15 9.14
N GLY A 184 -3.23 0.01 9.49
CA GLY A 184 -3.90 -1.29 9.51
C GLY A 184 -3.27 -2.21 10.55
N GLU A 185 -2.93 -3.45 10.15
CA GLU A 185 -2.34 -4.49 11.02
C GLU A 185 -3.38 -5.02 12.03
N THR A 186 -4.53 -5.50 11.53
CA THR A 186 -5.74 -5.79 12.33
C THR A 186 -5.45 -6.66 13.55
N SER A 187 -4.72 -7.77 13.38
CA SER A 187 -4.37 -8.66 14.49
C SER A 187 -3.35 -8.09 15.47
N GLU A 188 -2.56 -7.10 15.07
CA GLU A 188 -1.59 -6.44 15.95
C GLU A 188 -2.20 -5.32 16.79
N LEU A 189 -3.52 -5.12 16.71
CA LEU A 189 -4.27 -4.28 17.65
C LEU A 189 -4.77 -5.06 18.88
N THR A 190 -4.57 -6.38 18.92
CA THR A 190 -5.11 -7.24 19.97
C THR A 190 -4.72 -6.80 21.38
N GLY A 191 -5.73 -6.57 22.21
CA GLY A 191 -5.61 -6.09 23.59
C GLY A 191 -5.52 -4.57 23.73
N GLY A 192 -5.50 -3.83 22.62
CA GLY A 192 -5.54 -2.37 22.57
C GLY A 192 -6.58 -1.82 21.58
N GLU A 193 -7.38 -2.66 20.92
CA GLU A 193 -8.35 -2.28 19.90
C GLU A 193 -9.38 -1.25 20.39
N HIS A 194 -9.79 -1.34 21.66
CA HIS A 194 -10.69 -0.39 22.29
C HIS A 194 -10.14 1.06 22.27
N LEU A 195 -8.82 1.25 22.32
CA LEU A 195 -8.20 2.58 22.24
C LEU A 195 -8.37 3.21 20.84
N ILE A 196 -8.43 2.39 19.79
CA ILE A 196 -8.75 2.86 18.44
C ILE A 196 -10.25 3.12 18.32
N ALA A 197 -11.09 2.22 18.83
CA ALA A 197 -12.54 2.36 18.83
C ALA A 197 -13.03 3.64 19.54
N GLU A 198 -12.38 4.01 20.65
CA GLU A 198 -12.66 5.26 21.37
C GLU A 198 -12.27 6.51 20.58
N ARG A 199 -11.28 6.41 19.68
CA ARG A 199 -10.81 7.50 18.80
C ARG A 199 -11.58 7.62 17.49
N CYS A 200 -12.53 6.75 17.20
CA CYS A 200 -13.40 6.89 16.03
C CYS A 200 -14.24 8.17 16.12
N ILE A 201 -14.38 8.88 14.99
CA ILE A 201 -15.02 10.20 14.93
C ILE A 201 -16.51 10.19 15.33
N ASP A 202 -17.17 9.05 15.14
CA ASP A 202 -18.58 8.84 15.48
C ASP A 202 -18.85 7.34 15.75
N ASP A 203 -20.05 7.04 16.24
CA ASP A 203 -20.44 5.67 16.55
C ASP A 203 -20.56 4.78 15.31
N ALA A 204 -20.77 5.34 14.11
CA ALA A 204 -20.85 4.55 12.89
C ALA A 204 -19.46 4.05 12.49
N CYS A 205 -18.44 4.92 12.54
CA CYS A 205 -17.04 4.55 12.36
C CYS A 205 -16.57 3.57 13.44
N ARG A 206 -16.98 3.78 14.70
CA ARG A 206 -16.65 2.86 15.81
C ARG A 206 -17.20 1.46 15.56
N ARG A 207 -18.48 1.35 15.19
CA ARG A 207 -19.11 0.06 14.86
C ARG A 207 -18.42 -0.60 13.68
N ALA A 208 -18.16 0.15 12.60
CA ALA A 208 -17.45 -0.40 11.44
C ALA A 208 -16.07 -0.95 11.81
N PHE A 209 -15.33 -0.24 12.67
CA PHE A 209 -14.02 -0.69 13.15
C PHE A 209 -14.14 -1.97 13.96
N GLN A 210 -15.06 -2.00 14.93
CA GLN A 210 -15.26 -3.17 15.79
C GLN A 210 -15.72 -4.39 14.99
N ASP A 211 -16.66 -4.22 14.06
CA ASP A 211 -17.14 -5.29 13.19
C ASP A 211 -16.00 -5.87 12.34
N THR A 212 -15.16 -5.01 11.75
CA THR A 212 -13.98 -5.45 10.98
C THR A 212 -13.01 -6.23 11.86
N TYR A 213 -12.67 -5.69 13.04
CA TYR A 213 -11.75 -6.34 13.96
C TYR A 213 -12.28 -7.70 14.43
N ASP A 214 -13.54 -7.76 14.91
CA ASP A 214 -14.17 -8.98 15.41
C ASP A 214 -14.27 -10.06 14.32
N ASN A 215 -14.54 -9.67 13.08
CA ASN A 215 -14.57 -10.61 11.95
C ASN A 215 -13.19 -11.19 11.66
N TYR A 216 -12.13 -10.38 11.74
CA TYR A 216 -10.76 -10.87 11.57
C TYR A 216 -10.36 -11.84 12.69
N ILE A 217 -10.70 -11.53 13.94
CA ILE A 217 -10.44 -12.42 15.07
C ILE A 217 -11.21 -13.74 14.93
N LYS A 218 -12.48 -13.71 14.54
CA LYS A 218 -13.27 -14.93 14.28
C LYS A 218 -12.62 -15.84 13.23
N VAL A 219 -12.03 -15.26 12.17
CA VAL A 219 -11.29 -16.05 11.17
C VAL A 219 -10.11 -16.76 11.81
N ILE A 220 -9.30 -16.07 12.61
CA ILE A 220 -8.17 -16.66 13.32
C ILE A 220 -8.65 -17.78 14.26
N GLU A 221 -9.63 -17.49 15.11
CA GLU A 221 -10.16 -18.47 16.07
C GLU A 221 -10.73 -19.71 15.39
N SER A 222 -11.36 -19.55 14.22
CA SER A 222 -11.90 -20.66 13.43
C SER A 222 -10.84 -21.64 12.93
N THR A 223 -9.57 -21.20 12.84
CA THR A 223 -8.44 -22.07 12.48
C THR A 223 -7.86 -22.83 13.69
N GLY A 224 -8.37 -22.58 14.89
CA GLY A 224 -7.81 -23.09 16.15
C GLY A 224 -6.51 -22.40 16.59
N ALA A 225 -6.10 -21.33 15.90
CA ALA A 225 -4.93 -20.54 16.27
C ALA A 225 -5.22 -19.63 17.46
N ASN A 226 -4.22 -19.44 18.34
CA ASN A 226 -4.28 -18.52 19.46
C ASN A 226 -3.21 -17.43 19.32
N LEU A 227 -3.62 -16.18 19.12
CA LEU A 227 -2.73 -15.04 18.94
C LEU A 227 -1.82 -14.78 20.14
N LEU A 228 -2.27 -15.08 21.36
CA LEU A 228 -1.48 -14.92 22.59
C LEU A 228 -0.23 -15.83 22.63
N GLY A 229 -0.17 -16.86 21.78
CA GLY A 229 0.97 -17.77 21.66
C GLY A 229 1.78 -17.64 20.37
N SER A 230 1.23 -17.05 19.32
CA SER A 230 1.91 -16.88 18.02
C SER A 230 2.50 -15.49 17.81
N GLN A 231 2.05 -14.50 18.58
CA GLN A 231 2.52 -13.11 18.55
C GLN A 231 2.76 -12.65 20.00
N PRO A 232 3.82 -11.88 20.31
CA PRO A 232 4.86 -11.37 19.41
C PRO A 232 5.76 -12.47 18.81
N THR A 233 6.33 -12.21 17.61
CA THR A 233 7.23 -13.20 16.96
C THR A 233 8.50 -13.42 17.79
N GLN A 234 9.24 -14.51 17.57
CA GLN A 234 10.53 -14.75 18.26
C GLN A 234 11.52 -13.59 18.10
N GLY A 235 11.55 -12.96 16.91
CA GLY A 235 12.37 -11.77 16.67
C GLY A 235 11.95 -10.61 17.57
N ASN A 236 10.64 -10.36 17.73
CA ASN A 236 10.13 -9.32 18.61
C ASN A 236 10.46 -9.57 20.09
N ILE A 237 10.35 -10.83 20.54
CA ILE A 237 10.71 -11.22 21.92
C ILE A 237 12.21 -11.00 22.17
N ALA A 238 13.06 -11.41 21.23
CA ALA A 238 14.50 -11.12 21.29
C ALA A 238 14.79 -9.60 21.27
N GLY A 239 13.92 -8.82 20.62
CA GLY A 239 13.93 -7.36 20.61
C GLY A 239 13.34 -6.70 21.85
N GLY A 240 12.91 -7.47 22.86
CA GLY A 240 12.48 -6.98 24.17
C GLY A 240 10.97 -6.75 24.34
N LEU A 241 10.12 -7.21 23.43
CA LEU A 241 8.65 -7.16 23.58
C LEU A 241 8.14 -8.43 24.26
N THR A 242 7.41 -8.29 25.36
CA THR A 242 7.03 -9.41 26.24
C THR A 242 5.63 -9.95 26.01
N THR A 243 4.69 -9.12 25.51
CA THR A 243 3.28 -9.48 25.30
C THR A 243 2.74 -8.91 23.98
N ILE A 244 1.61 -9.44 23.50
CA ILE A 244 0.97 -8.92 22.29
C ILE A 244 0.37 -7.54 22.56
N GLU A 245 -0.09 -7.30 23.79
CA GLU A 245 -0.63 -6.03 24.27
C GLU A 245 0.44 -4.94 24.28
N GLU A 246 1.65 -5.22 24.78
CA GLU A 246 2.78 -4.29 24.74
C GLU A 246 3.13 -3.89 23.29
N LYS A 247 3.09 -4.86 22.38
CA LYS A 247 3.28 -4.62 20.96
C LYS A 247 2.14 -3.78 20.36
N ALA A 248 0.89 -4.06 20.74
CA ALA A 248 -0.28 -3.32 20.30
C ALA A 248 -0.23 -1.85 20.74
N LEU A 249 0.24 -1.55 21.96
CA LEU A 249 0.39 -0.18 22.44
C LEU A 249 1.40 0.62 21.58
N GLY A 250 2.52 0.00 21.21
CA GLY A 250 3.49 0.61 20.29
C GLY A 250 2.92 0.81 18.87
N ASN A 251 2.14 -0.16 18.39
CA ASN A 251 1.41 -0.09 17.13
C ASN A 251 0.41 1.08 17.13
N ILE A 252 -0.42 1.20 18.17
CA ILE A 252 -1.41 2.27 18.34
C ILE A 252 -0.74 3.64 18.46
N ALA A 253 0.35 3.74 19.22
CA ALA A 253 1.07 5.01 19.41
C ALA A 253 1.50 5.65 18.08
N LYS A 254 1.85 4.85 17.06
CA LYS A 254 2.28 5.35 15.74
C LYS A 254 1.18 6.09 14.98
N THR A 255 -0.08 5.85 15.34
CA THR A 255 -1.25 6.39 14.65
C THR A 255 -1.61 7.82 15.07
N GLY A 256 -0.78 8.48 15.88
CA GLY A 256 -1.08 9.85 16.31
C GLY A 256 -2.12 9.91 17.43
N SER A 257 -2.66 11.11 17.62
CA SER A 257 -3.77 11.43 18.51
C SER A 257 -5.03 11.85 17.76
N VAL A 258 -4.94 12.07 16.44
CA VAL A 258 -6.09 12.45 15.60
C VAL A 258 -7.20 11.38 15.55
N PRO A 259 -8.48 11.76 15.34
CA PRO A 259 -9.57 10.81 15.23
C PRO A 259 -9.47 9.90 14.01
N VAL A 260 -9.96 8.66 14.13
CA VAL A 260 -10.17 7.76 12.98
C VAL A 260 -11.45 8.16 12.27
N VAL A 261 -11.34 8.55 11.00
CA VAL A 261 -12.44 9.14 10.23
C VAL A 261 -13.17 8.12 9.35
N GLY A 262 -12.62 6.93 9.15
CA GLY A 262 -13.25 5.89 8.37
C GLY A 262 -12.53 4.54 8.45
N VAL A 263 -13.24 3.52 7.99
CA VAL A 263 -12.77 2.12 7.94
C VAL A 263 -12.87 1.65 6.49
N LEU A 264 -11.78 1.06 5.99
CA LEU A 264 -11.61 0.64 4.61
C LEU A 264 -11.44 -0.88 4.54
N LYS A 265 -12.04 -1.49 3.53
CA LYS A 265 -11.73 -2.87 3.15
C LYS A 265 -10.31 -2.97 2.56
N PRO A 266 -9.76 -4.19 2.44
CA PRO A 266 -8.47 -4.38 1.79
C PRO A 266 -8.45 -3.75 0.37
N ALA A 267 -7.43 -2.94 0.08
CA ALA A 267 -7.24 -2.20 -1.18
C ALA A 267 -8.38 -1.23 -1.57
N GLU A 268 -9.25 -0.84 -0.63
CA GLU A 268 -10.27 0.18 -0.86
C GLU A 268 -9.67 1.59 -0.75
N ALA A 269 -9.89 2.42 -1.78
CA ALA A 269 -9.45 3.82 -1.76
C ALA A 269 -10.32 4.67 -0.80
N PRO A 270 -9.74 5.65 -0.09
CA PRO A 270 -10.48 6.51 0.82
C PRO A 270 -11.37 7.49 0.06
N ASP A 271 -12.38 8.04 0.75
CA ASP A 271 -13.14 9.17 0.22
C ASP A 271 -12.25 10.42 0.19
N ARG A 272 -11.97 10.91 -1.03
CA ARG A 272 -11.17 12.13 -1.26
C ARG A 272 -11.79 13.38 -0.63
N LYS A 273 -13.08 13.37 -0.31
CA LYS A 273 -13.77 14.50 0.36
C LYS A 273 -13.62 14.46 1.88
N LYS A 274 -13.18 13.34 2.45
CA LYS A 274 -13.04 13.16 3.90
C LYS A 274 -11.58 12.85 4.22
N GLN A 275 -10.77 13.89 4.35
CA GLN A 275 -9.37 13.76 4.73
C GLN A 275 -9.23 13.37 6.21
N GLY A 276 -8.17 12.64 6.56
CA GLY A 276 -7.91 12.23 7.94
C GLY A 276 -7.20 10.88 8.06
N LEU A 277 -7.27 10.31 9.26
CA LEU A 277 -6.72 8.99 9.57
C LEU A 277 -7.76 7.90 9.30
N TYR A 278 -7.43 6.94 8.43
CA TYR A 278 -8.27 5.80 8.11
C TYR A 278 -7.66 4.51 8.64
N PHE A 279 -8.52 3.64 9.19
CA PHE A 279 -8.17 2.25 9.42
C PHE A 279 -8.48 1.45 8.16
N MET A 280 -7.55 0.62 7.70
CA MET A 280 -7.76 -0.35 6.63
C MET A 280 -7.59 -1.75 7.21
N ASP A 281 -8.55 -2.63 6.93
CA ASP A 281 -8.38 -4.04 7.25
C ASP A 281 -7.21 -4.62 6.46
N THR A 282 -6.14 -4.98 7.14
CA THR A 282 -4.96 -5.57 6.53
C THR A 282 -4.37 -6.66 7.40
N SER A 283 -3.79 -7.65 6.73
CA SER A 283 -2.83 -8.58 7.35
C SER A 283 -1.67 -7.81 7.95
N SER A 284 -1.15 -8.31 9.06
CA SER A 284 0.04 -7.75 9.71
C SER A 284 1.33 -8.13 8.97
N ALA A 285 1.27 -8.99 7.95
CA ALA A 285 2.41 -9.27 7.06
C ALA A 285 2.78 -8.01 6.24
N ALA A 286 4.07 -7.68 6.21
CA ALA A 286 4.51 -6.40 5.66
C ALA A 286 4.33 -6.27 4.15
N ALA A 287 4.64 -7.32 3.39
CA ALA A 287 4.44 -7.29 1.94
C ALA A 287 2.96 -7.11 1.57
N GLU A 288 2.06 -7.81 2.25
CA GLU A 288 0.62 -7.73 2.00
C GLU A 288 0.07 -6.34 2.36
N CYS A 289 0.35 -5.86 3.57
CA CYS A 289 -0.14 -4.56 4.05
C CYS A 289 0.29 -3.39 3.14
N VAL A 290 1.59 -3.30 2.81
CA VAL A 290 2.10 -2.21 1.96
C VAL A 290 1.55 -2.32 0.54
N THR A 291 1.34 -3.54 0.03
CA THR A 291 0.71 -3.75 -1.29
C THR A 291 -0.73 -3.23 -1.32
N LEU A 292 -1.53 -3.55 -0.29
CA LEU A 292 -2.92 -3.06 -0.19
C LEU A 292 -2.98 -1.53 -0.05
N MET A 293 -2.09 -0.95 0.75
CA MET A 293 -2.02 0.50 0.95
C MET A 293 -1.61 1.26 -0.31
N ALA A 294 -0.63 0.74 -1.06
CA ALA A 294 -0.28 1.26 -2.36
C ALA A 294 -1.45 1.12 -3.35
N ALA A 295 -2.12 -0.03 -3.40
CA ALA A 295 -3.29 -0.22 -4.26
C ALA A 295 -4.46 0.72 -3.89
N ALA A 296 -4.63 1.06 -2.62
CA ALA A 296 -5.62 2.04 -2.16
C ALA A 296 -5.23 3.50 -2.44
N GLY A 297 -4.01 3.75 -2.96
CA GLY A 297 -3.57 5.05 -3.43
C GLY A 297 -2.57 5.77 -2.54
N ALA A 298 -2.02 5.13 -1.50
CA ALA A 298 -0.87 5.70 -0.78
C ALA A 298 0.32 5.87 -1.73
N VAL A 299 0.98 7.02 -1.67
CA VAL A 299 2.12 7.34 -2.54
C VAL A 299 3.45 7.32 -1.82
N ILE A 300 3.42 7.14 -0.49
CA ILE A 300 4.57 7.01 0.40
C ILE A 300 4.14 6.21 1.64
N HIS A 301 5.04 5.33 2.09
CA HIS A 301 4.83 4.51 3.27
C HIS A 301 5.85 4.85 4.35
N LEU A 302 5.42 5.06 5.60
CA LEU A 302 6.31 5.21 6.76
C LEU A 302 6.38 3.90 7.53
N PHE A 303 7.60 3.37 7.67
CA PHE A 303 7.83 2.04 8.24
C PHE A 303 8.77 2.11 9.45
N PRO A 304 8.24 2.34 10.67
CA PRO A 304 8.98 2.10 11.91
C PRO A 304 9.48 0.67 12.02
N THR A 305 10.78 0.51 12.28
CA THR A 305 11.40 -0.81 12.47
C THR A 305 12.49 -0.81 13.54
N GLY A 306 12.52 -1.87 14.34
CA GLY A 306 13.51 -2.09 15.38
C GLY A 306 14.74 -2.83 14.88
N GLN A 307 14.57 -3.79 13.97
CA GLN A 307 15.64 -4.71 13.53
C GLN A 307 16.01 -4.59 12.04
N GLY A 308 15.37 -3.67 11.33
CA GLY A 308 15.78 -3.27 10.00
C GLY A 308 15.11 -4.06 8.88
N ASN A 309 13.81 -4.23 9.01
CA ASN A 309 13.02 -4.98 8.04
C ASN A 309 13.19 -4.41 6.62
N VAL A 310 13.63 -5.26 5.70
CA VAL A 310 14.03 -4.89 4.34
C VAL A 310 12.86 -4.68 3.36
N ILE A 311 11.61 -4.76 3.82
CA ILE A 311 10.47 -4.65 2.90
C ILE A 311 10.49 -3.32 2.13
N GLY A 312 10.36 -3.42 0.81
CA GLY A 312 10.10 -2.28 -0.06
C GLY A 312 8.74 -2.44 -0.74
N ASN A 313 8.41 -1.49 -1.59
CA ASN A 313 7.29 -1.60 -2.51
C ASN A 313 7.71 -1.02 -3.87
N PRO A 314 7.33 -1.66 -4.99
CA PRO A 314 7.73 -1.20 -6.32
C PRO A 314 7.04 0.09 -6.77
N ILE A 315 5.88 0.43 -6.19
CA ILE A 315 5.07 1.60 -6.55
C ILE A 315 5.35 2.80 -5.65
N GLU A 316 5.42 2.59 -4.33
CA GLU A 316 5.63 3.66 -3.36
C GLU A 316 6.95 3.50 -2.59
N PRO A 317 7.69 4.60 -2.34
CA PRO A 317 8.85 4.55 -1.46
C PRO A 317 8.43 4.20 -0.03
N VAL A 318 9.16 3.27 0.58
CA VAL A 318 9.02 2.86 1.97
C VAL A 318 10.12 3.50 2.80
N LEU A 319 9.78 4.54 3.58
CA LEU A 319 10.72 5.23 4.45
C LEU A 319 10.90 4.44 5.75
N LYS A 320 12.10 3.90 5.98
CA LYS A 320 12.45 3.18 7.20
C LYS A 320 12.79 4.17 8.32
N LEU A 321 12.16 4.00 9.47
CA LEU A 321 12.44 4.80 10.68
C LEU A 321 12.89 3.89 11.80
N THR A 322 14.08 4.15 12.35
CA THR A 322 14.58 3.38 13.50
C THR A 322 15.15 4.30 14.58
N ALA A 323 14.83 4.01 15.84
CA ALA A 323 15.46 4.57 17.02
C ALA A 323 16.52 3.62 17.60
N ASN A 324 16.71 2.44 17.00
CA ASN A 324 17.73 1.50 17.40
C ASN A 324 19.07 1.91 16.75
N LYS A 325 20.04 2.30 17.59
CA LYS A 325 21.37 2.74 17.12
C LYS A 325 22.09 1.65 16.31
N LYS A 326 21.93 0.38 16.68
CA LYS A 326 22.60 -0.74 16.00
C LYS A 326 22.00 -0.91 14.61
N THR A 327 20.68 -0.92 14.52
CA THR A 327 19.94 -1.03 13.27
C THR A 327 20.20 0.17 12.36
N ALA A 328 20.25 1.38 12.89
CA ALA A 328 20.61 2.58 12.13
C ALA A 328 22.02 2.52 11.52
N ALA A 329 22.93 1.76 12.12
CA ALA A 329 24.30 1.59 11.63
C ALA A 329 24.46 0.41 10.66
N SER A 330 23.51 -0.53 10.63
CA SER A 330 23.61 -1.77 9.85
C SER A 330 22.58 -1.90 8.72
N MET A 331 21.56 -1.04 8.67
CA MET A 331 20.60 -0.95 7.56
C MET A 331 21.19 -0.22 6.35
#